data_AF-A0A366KPX7-F1
#
_entry.id   AF-A0A366KPX7-F1
#
_cell.length_a   1.000
_cell.length_b   1.000
_cell.length_c   1.000
_cell.angle_alpha   90.00
_cell.angle_beta   90.00
_cell.angle_gamma   90.00
#
_symmetry.space_group_name_H-M   'P 1'
#
loop_
_entity.id
_entity.type
_entity.pdbx_description
1 polymer ?
#
loop_
_entity_poly.entity_id
_entity_poly.type
_entity_poly.pdbx_seq_one_letter_code
_entity_poly.pdbx_strand_id
1 'polypeptide(L)'
;MKRLVILFLIVVGVNGLVSAQQNKVPTPTEIAQKNVEDLDKRLKLNGTQKSVIYSFTFNQAKEQADLIKRQQAGNSREEDVDKFYKLQNETTKNIRNVLRPEQQTEYDKIIEERLSGKGLKAKNKKKKKGEEEEVESDIKGLLSGPPVEKQNQ
;
A
#
# COMPACT_ATOMS: atom_id res chain seq x y z
N MET A 1 20.86 54.72 7.37
CA MET A 1 19.40 54.54 7.22
C MET A 1 18.97 53.48 6.17
N LYS A 2 19.85 52.89 5.34
CA LYS A 2 19.47 51.84 4.35
C LYS A 2 19.73 50.39 4.78
N ARG A 3 20.43 50.18 5.91
CA ARG A 3 20.81 48.84 6.41
C ARG A 3 19.83 48.23 7.42
N LEU A 4 18.83 49.00 7.87
CA LEU A 4 17.83 48.54 8.84
C LEU A 4 16.57 47.94 8.19
N VAL A 5 16.33 48.19 6.90
CA VAL A 5 15.16 47.66 6.18
C VAL A 5 15.32 46.17 5.87
N ILE A 6 16.56 45.71 5.63
CA ILE A 6 16.85 44.30 5.31
C ILE A 6 16.64 43.39 6.53
N LEU A 7 16.87 43.89 7.74
CA LEU A 7 16.74 43.10 8.97
C LEU A 7 15.27 42.81 9.34
N PHE A 8 14.34 43.68 8.93
CA PHE A 8 12.91 43.51 9.21
C PHE A 8 12.22 42.49 8.29
N LEU A 9 12.76 42.26 7.09
CA LEU A 9 12.25 41.28 6.13
C LEU A 9 12.54 39.82 6.53
N ILE A 10 13.56 39.58 7.34
CA ILE A 10 13.95 38.23 7.77
C ILE A 10 13.03 37.72 8.90
N VAL A 11 12.52 38.60 9.76
CA VAL A 11 11.69 38.20 10.92
C VAL A 11 10.25 37.85 10.51
N VAL A 12 9.75 38.41 9.41
CA VAL A 12 8.38 38.11 8.90
C VAL A 12 8.37 36.88 7.99
N GLY A 13 9.50 36.55 7.33
CA GLY A 13 9.59 35.45 6.36
C GLY A 13 9.57 34.03 6.94
N VAL A 14 9.78 33.84 8.25
CA VAL A 14 9.91 32.49 8.85
C VAL A 14 8.56 31.87 9.25
N ASN A 15 7.49 32.66 9.35
CA ASN A 15 6.18 32.14 9.80
C ASN A 15 5.34 31.52 8.66
N GLY A 16 5.75 31.65 7.40
CA GLY A 16 4.97 31.23 6.23
C GLY A 16 5.25 29.82 5.68
N LEU A 17 6.29 29.13 6.15
CA LEU A 17 6.73 27.85 5.57
C LEU A 17 6.37 26.60 6.38
N VAL A 18 5.73 26.73 7.54
CA VAL A 18 5.43 25.58 8.42
C VAL A 18 4.23 24.74 7.94
N SER A 19 3.34 25.28 7.10
CA SER A 19 2.09 24.57 6.71
C SER A 19 2.19 23.74 5.42
N ALA A 20 3.30 23.78 4.68
CA ALA A 20 3.44 23.08 3.40
C ALA A 20 3.96 21.63 3.51
N GLN A 21 4.28 21.17 4.72
CA GLN A 21 4.95 19.90 4.96
C GLN A 21 4.24 19.00 5.98
N GLN A 22 2.92 19.17 6.16
CA GLN A 22 2.11 18.15 6.82
C GLN A 22 1.73 17.08 5.79
N ASN A 23 2.49 16.00 5.74
CA ASN A 23 2.08 14.77 5.06
C ASN A 23 0.78 14.28 5.70
N LYS A 24 -0.38 14.72 5.18
CA LYS A 24 -1.69 14.28 5.63
C LYS A 24 -1.76 12.76 5.45
N VAL A 25 -1.99 12.05 6.55
CA VAL A 25 -2.22 10.60 6.49
C VAL A 25 -3.46 10.37 5.60
N PRO A 26 -3.36 9.55 4.54
CA PRO A 26 -4.46 9.33 3.63
C PRO A 26 -5.62 8.63 4.35
N THR A 27 -6.83 9.02 4.01
CA THR A 27 -8.07 8.43 4.51
C THR A 27 -8.31 7.05 3.88
N PRO A 28 -9.10 6.17 4.53
CA PRO A 28 -9.45 4.87 3.95
C PRO A 28 -10.08 4.98 2.54
N THR A 29 -10.89 6.01 2.31
CA THR A 29 -11.47 6.33 1.00
C THR A 29 -10.39 6.63 -0.04
N GLU A 30 -9.45 7.52 0.27
CA GLU A 30 -8.34 7.88 -0.64
C GLU A 30 -7.45 6.65 -0.94
N ILE A 31 -7.20 5.80 0.06
CA ILE A 31 -6.44 4.56 -0.10
C ILE A 31 -7.17 3.59 -1.05
N ALA A 32 -8.46 3.36 -0.81
CA ALA A 32 -9.26 2.45 -1.62
C ALA A 32 -9.40 2.93 -3.07
N GLN A 33 -9.68 4.23 -3.28
CA GLN A 33 -9.72 4.85 -4.61
C GLN A 33 -8.40 4.64 -5.36
N LYS A 34 -7.28 4.99 -4.72
CA LYS A 34 -5.95 4.81 -5.31
C LYS A 34 -5.65 3.34 -5.64
N ASN A 35 -6.05 2.41 -4.78
CA ASN A 35 -5.84 0.98 -5.02
C ASN A 35 -6.59 0.53 -6.29
N VAL A 36 -7.85 0.91 -6.41
CA VAL A 36 -8.67 0.64 -7.61
C VAL A 36 -8.05 1.26 -8.86
N GLU A 37 -7.64 2.52 -8.79
CA GLU A 37 -6.98 3.22 -9.91
C GLU A 37 -5.70 2.51 -10.37
N ASP A 38 -4.84 2.11 -9.42
CA ASP A 38 -3.57 1.47 -9.74
C ASP A 38 -3.77 0.06 -10.30
N LEU A 39 -4.75 -0.70 -9.80
CA LEU A 39 -5.13 -1.99 -10.36
C LEU A 39 -5.77 -1.83 -11.74
N ASP A 40 -6.65 -0.84 -11.93
CA ASP A 40 -7.33 -0.58 -13.21
C ASP A 40 -6.35 -0.25 -14.33
N LYS A 41 -5.27 0.50 -14.04
CA LYS A 41 -4.24 0.84 -15.03
C LYS A 41 -3.65 -0.41 -15.70
N ARG A 42 -3.42 -1.48 -14.94
CA ARG A 42 -2.81 -2.73 -15.41
C ARG A 42 -3.84 -3.77 -15.84
N LEU A 43 -4.90 -3.93 -15.06
CA LEU A 43 -5.86 -5.02 -15.22
C LEU A 43 -7.07 -4.66 -16.11
N LYS A 44 -7.26 -3.38 -16.43
CA LYS A 44 -8.40 -2.87 -17.21
C LYS A 44 -9.73 -3.41 -16.63
N LEU A 45 -10.04 -2.95 -15.42
CA LEU A 45 -11.17 -3.45 -14.64
C LEU A 45 -12.49 -2.93 -15.21
N ASN A 46 -13.54 -3.74 -15.17
CA ASN A 46 -14.90 -3.27 -15.45
C ASN A 46 -15.53 -2.60 -14.21
N GLY A 47 -16.69 -1.94 -14.38
CA GLY A 47 -17.35 -1.18 -13.31
C GLY A 47 -17.66 -2.02 -12.07
N THR A 48 -18.15 -3.24 -12.24
CA THR A 48 -18.46 -4.16 -11.13
C THR A 48 -17.19 -4.54 -10.36
N GLN A 49 -16.12 -4.89 -11.07
CA GLN A 49 -14.83 -5.23 -10.45
C GLN A 49 -14.29 -4.05 -9.65
N LYS A 50 -14.34 -2.82 -10.19
CA LYS A 50 -13.89 -1.61 -9.48
C LYS A 50 -14.67 -1.40 -8.18
N SER A 51 -15.99 -1.54 -8.21
CA SER A 51 -16.85 -1.37 -7.03
C SER A 51 -16.54 -2.40 -5.94
N VAL A 52 -16.44 -3.68 -6.30
CA VAL A 52 -16.17 -4.75 -5.34
C VAL A 52 -14.77 -4.65 -4.75
N ILE A 53 -13.76 -4.36 -5.57
CA ILE A 53 -12.38 -4.15 -5.13
C ILE A 53 -12.28 -2.91 -4.22
N TYR A 54 -13.01 -1.83 -4.53
CA TYR A 54 -13.12 -0.67 -3.66
C TYR A 54 -13.60 -1.07 -2.26
N SER A 55 -14.70 -1.84 -2.17
CA SER A 55 -15.24 -2.27 -0.87
C SER A 55 -14.26 -3.10 -0.05
N PHE A 56 -13.55 -4.05 -0.68
CA PHE A 56 -12.54 -4.86 0.01
C PHE A 56 -11.36 -4.03 0.51
N THR A 57 -10.86 -3.12 -0.32
CA THR A 57 -9.70 -2.28 0.00
C THR A 57 -10.05 -1.19 1.01
N PHE A 58 -11.27 -0.67 0.96
CA PHE A 58 -11.79 0.27 1.96
C PHE A 58 -11.87 -0.37 3.34
N ASN A 59 -12.41 -1.59 3.44
CA ASN A 59 -12.47 -2.32 4.71
C ASN A 59 -11.06 -2.56 5.27
N GLN A 60 -10.15 -3.06 4.43
CA GLN A 60 -8.75 -3.25 4.83
C GLN A 60 -8.10 -1.94 5.32
N ALA A 61 -8.30 -0.84 4.61
CA ALA A 61 -7.74 0.47 4.96
C ALA A 61 -8.33 1.04 6.26
N LYS A 62 -9.61 0.77 6.53
CA LYS A 62 -10.26 1.13 7.80
C LYS A 62 -9.64 0.36 8.97
N GLU A 63 -9.52 -0.95 8.85
CA GLU A 63 -8.90 -1.79 9.89
C GLU A 63 -7.43 -1.42 10.12
N GLN A 64 -6.70 -1.04 9.07
CA GLN A 64 -5.36 -0.49 9.19
C GLN A 64 -5.35 0.80 10.01
N ALA A 65 -6.25 1.74 9.70
CA ALA A 65 -6.32 3.02 10.41
C ALA A 65 -6.67 2.82 11.90
N ASP A 66 -7.57 1.90 12.20
CA ASP A 66 -7.95 1.60 13.58
C ASP A 66 -6.85 0.84 14.34
N LEU A 67 -6.10 -0.05 13.68
CA LEU A 67 -4.89 -0.65 14.24
C LEU A 67 -3.85 0.41 14.59
N ILE A 68 -3.56 1.35 13.68
CA ILE A 68 -2.60 2.44 13.92
C ILE A 68 -3.04 3.28 15.12
N LYS A 69 -4.33 3.64 15.23
CA LYS A 69 -4.85 4.37 16.39
C LYS A 69 -4.66 3.58 17.69
N ARG A 70 -4.94 2.28 17.71
CA ARG A 70 -4.72 1.42 18.89
C ARG A 70 -3.23 1.36 19.27
N GLN A 71 -2.34 1.26 18.29
CA GLN A 71 -0.89 1.26 18.50
C GLN A 71 -0.41 2.60 19.08
N GLN A 72 -0.88 3.72 18.53
CA GLN A 72 -0.55 5.06 19.05
C GLN A 72 -1.08 5.28 20.47
N ALA A 73 -2.23 4.71 20.81
CA ALA A 73 -2.80 4.75 22.15
C ALA A 73 -2.14 3.76 23.14
N GLY A 74 -1.19 2.93 22.69
CA GLY A 74 -0.57 1.89 23.52
C GLY A 74 -1.48 0.70 23.86
N ASN A 75 -2.61 0.56 23.18
CA ASN A 75 -3.64 -0.44 23.44
C ASN A 75 -3.67 -1.58 22.40
N SER A 76 -2.70 -1.63 21.49
CA SER A 76 -2.61 -2.67 20.47
C SER A 76 -2.11 -3.98 21.08
N ARG A 77 -2.76 -5.08 20.73
CA ARG A 77 -2.30 -6.44 21.05
C ARG A 77 -1.61 -7.06 19.85
N GLU A 78 -0.76 -8.06 20.08
CA GLU A 78 -0.13 -8.85 19.01
C GLU A 78 -1.20 -9.52 18.12
N GLU A 79 -2.27 -10.02 18.74
CA GLU A 79 -3.45 -10.57 18.04
C GLU A 79 -4.10 -9.60 17.05
N ASP A 80 -4.01 -8.28 17.29
CA ASP A 80 -4.58 -7.28 16.37
C ASP A 80 -3.75 -7.17 15.10
N VAL A 81 -2.43 -7.36 15.22
CA VAL A 81 -1.49 -7.39 14.10
C VAL A 81 -1.71 -8.66 13.28
N ASP A 82 -1.84 -9.81 13.94
CA ASP A 82 -2.14 -11.09 13.26
C ASP A 82 -3.47 -11.07 12.51
N LYS A 83 -4.52 -10.50 13.13
CA LYS A 83 -5.82 -10.30 12.48
C LYS A 83 -5.67 -9.43 11.24
N PHE A 84 -4.86 -8.37 11.31
CA PHE A 84 -4.62 -7.50 10.16
C PHE A 84 -3.89 -8.23 9.02
N TYR A 85 -2.89 -9.07 9.32
CA TYR A 85 -2.21 -9.87 8.29
C TYR A 85 -3.16 -10.89 7.64
N LYS A 86 -4.01 -11.56 8.44
CA LYS A 86 -5.05 -12.44 7.91
C LYS A 86 -6.01 -11.70 6.99
N LEU A 87 -6.49 -10.54 7.42
CA LEU A 87 -7.35 -9.67 6.61
C LEU A 87 -6.67 -9.27 5.30
N GLN A 88 -5.38 -8.91 5.32
CA GLN A 88 -4.64 -8.57 4.11
C GLN A 88 -4.58 -9.73 3.11
N ASN A 89 -4.34 -10.95 3.59
CA ASN A 89 -4.31 -12.15 2.75
C ASN A 89 -5.70 -12.47 2.19
N GLU A 90 -6.74 -12.36 3.01
CA GLU A 90 -8.13 -12.55 2.60
C GLU A 90 -8.55 -11.50 1.55
N THR A 91 -8.24 -10.22 1.75
CA THR A 91 -8.48 -9.17 0.76
C THR A 91 -7.79 -9.48 -0.56
N THR A 92 -6.53 -9.92 -0.53
CA THR A 92 -5.77 -10.30 -1.74
C THR A 92 -6.45 -11.45 -2.48
N LYS A 93 -6.84 -12.50 -1.76
CA LYS A 93 -7.57 -13.65 -2.31
C LYS A 93 -8.93 -13.25 -2.90
N ASN A 94 -9.68 -12.41 -2.17
CA ASN A 94 -11.01 -11.97 -2.58
C ASN A 94 -10.97 -11.07 -3.82
N ILE A 95 -9.97 -10.17 -3.92
CA ILE A 95 -9.74 -9.39 -5.13
C ILE A 95 -9.43 -10.32 -6.29
N ARG A 96 -8.50 -11.27 -6.13
CA ARG A 96 -8.15 -12.25 -7.17
C ARG A 96 -9.36 -13.02 -7.71
N ASN A 97 -10.27 -13.43 -6.81
CA ASN A 97 -11.48 -14.20 -7.18
C ASN A 97 -12.49 -13.40 -8.01
N VAL A 98 -12.47 -12.06 -7.95
CA VAL A 98 -13.34 -11.17 -8.74
C VAL A 98 -12.74 -10.87 -10.12
N LEU A 99 -11.46 -11.19 -10.31
CA LEU A 99 -10.76 -11.02 -11.58
C LEU A 99 -11.01 -12.20 -12.52
N ARG A 100 -11.10 -11.89 -13.82
CA ARG A 100 -11.15 -12.90 -14.87
C ARG A 100 -9.80 -13.64 -14.97
N PRO A 101 -9.76 -14.88 -15.50
CA PRO A 101 -8.51 -15.66 -15.56
C PRO A 101 -7.32 -14.90 -16.17
N GLU A 102 -7.56 -14.14 -17.25
CA GLU A 102 -6.54 -13.34 -17.92
C GLU A 102 -6.00 -12.17 -17.06
N GLN A 103 -6.81 -11.65 -16.14
CA GLN A 103 -6.43 -10.59 -15.21
C GLN A 103 -5.70 -11.14 -13.98
N GLN A 104 -5.98 -12.38 -13.58
CA GLN A 104 -5.37 -13.01 -12.41
C GLN A 104 -3.85 -13.14 -12.56
N THR A 105 -3.35 -13.54 -13.73
CA THR A 105 -1.91 -13.66 -13.99
C THR A 105 -1.17 -12.34 -13.79
N GLU A 106 -1.74 -11.23 -14.26
CA GLU A 106 -1.14 -9.91 -14.08
C GLU A 106 -1.29 -9.41 -12.63
N TYR A 107 -2.39 -9.77 -11.96
CA TYR A 107 -2.56 -9.49 -10.54
C TYR A 107 -1.55 -10.22 -9.66
N ASP A 108 -1.29 -11.50 -9.93
CA ASP A 108 -0.31 -12.29 -9.19
C ASP A 108 1.10 -11.67 -9.30
N LYS A 109 1.47 -11.15 -10.48
CA LYS A 109 2.70 -10.35 -10.67
C LYS A 109 2.70 -9.06 -9.85
N ILE A 110 1.59 -8.32 -9.83
CA ILE A 110 1.44 -7.11 -9.00
C ILE A 110 1.72 -7.44 -7.52
N ILE A 111 1.19 -8.56 -7.03
CA ILE A 111 1.40 -9.00 -5.65
C ILE A 111 2.86 -9.41 -5.41
N GLU A 112 3.45 -10.20 -6.31
CA GLU A 112 4.85 -10.60 -6.23
C GLU A 112 5.82 -9.39 -6.23
N GLU A 113 5.57 -8.40 -7.09
CA GLU A 113 6.34 -7.15 -7.15
C GLU A 113 6.27 -6.35 -5.84
N ARG A 114 5.11 -6.37 -5.16
CA ARG A 114 4.89 -5.73 -3.86
C ARG A 114 5.63 -6.46 -2.75
N LEU A 115 5.56 -7.79 -2.73
CA LEU A 115 6.21 -8.65 -1.72
C LEU A 115 7.74 -8.65 -1.84
N SER A 116 8.25 -8.76 -3.07
CA SER A 116 9.70 -8.77 -3.35
C SER A 116 10.36 -7.40 -3.18
N GLY A 117 9.58 -6.32 -3.04
CA GLY A 117 10.08 -4.95 -3.02
C GLY A 117 10.72 -4.50 -4.33
N LYS A 118 10.66 -5.30 -5.41
CA LYS A 118 11.23 -4.97 -6.73
C LYS A 118 10.66 -3.66 -7.30
N GLY A 119 9.38 -3.35 -7.02
CA GLY A 119 8.75 -2.09 -7.40
C GLY A 119 9.36 -0.84 -6.74
N LEU A 120 9.93 -0.96 -5.53
CA LEU A 120 10.66 0.10 -4.85
C LEU A 120 12.10 0.22 -5.37
N LYS A 121 12.74 -0.91 -5.69
CA LYS A 121 14.11 -0.94 -6.26
C LYS A 121 14.16 -0.36 -7.68
N ALA A 122 13.17 -0.61 -8.54
CA ALA A 122 13.12 -0.04 -9.90
C ALA A 122 13.00 1.51 -9.91
N LYS A 123 12.22 2.09 -8.99
CA LYS A 123 12.15 3.56 -8.83
C LYS A 123 13.47 4.16 -8.32
N ASN A 124 14.21 3.43 -7.47
CA ASN A 124 15.53 3.85 -7.02
C ASN A 124 16.64 3.61 -8.07
N LYS A 125 16.52 2.58 -8.93
CA LYS A 125 17.45 2.32 -10.06
C LYS A 125 17.37 3.39 -11.15
N LYS A 126 16.21 4.04 -11.34
CA LYS A 126 16.12 5.24 -12.20
C LYS A 126 16.86 6.47 -11.63
N LYS A 127 17.22 6.44 -10.33
CA LYS A 127 18.06 7.45 -9.65
C LYS A 127 19.53 7.03 -9.48
N LYS A 128 19.86 5.74 -9.62
CA LYS A 128 21.24 5.22 -9.51
C LYS A 128 21.45 4.16 -10.59
N LYS A 129 22.07 4.59 -11.69
CA LYS A 129 22.57 3.74 -12.77
C LYS A 129 23.76 2.95 -12.23
N GLY A 130 23.74 1.62 -12.36
CA GLY A 130 24.87 0.72 -12.09
C GLY A 130 24.50 -0.47 -11.22
N GLU A 131 24.78 -1.65 -11.76
CA GLU A 131 24.82 -2.99 -11.14
C GLU A 131 23.49 -3.76 -11.01
N GLU A 132 23.48 -4.84 -11.78
CA GLU A 132 22.55 -5.96 -11.78
C GLU A 132 23.09 -7.03 -10.84
N GLU A 133 22.21 -7.58 -10.01
CA GLU A 133 22.41 -8.91 -9.48
C GLU A 133 21.01 -9.52 -9.37
N GLU A 134 20.74 -10.49 -10.24
CA GLU A 134 19.53 -11.31 -10.20
C GLU A 134 19.69 -12.32 -9.06
N VAL A 135 18.99 -12.09 -7.96
CA VAL A 135 18.77 -13.14 -6.97
C VAL A 135 17.36 -13.67 -7.22
N GLU A 136 17.28 -14.87 -7.77
CA GLU A 136 16.06 -15.67 -7.83
C GLU A 136 15.51 -15.80 -6.41
N SER A 137 14.38 -15.17 -6.14
CA SER A 137 13.73 -15.20 -4.83
C SER A 137 12.60 -16.23 -4.87
N ASP A 138 12.78 -17.37 -4.20
CA ASP A 138 11.80 -18.44 -3.99
C ASP A 138 10.58 -17.99 -3.17
N ILE A 139 9.75 -17.09 -3.71
CA ILE A 139 8.55 -16.55 -3.04
C ILE A 139 7.29 -17.41 -3.33
N LYS A 140 7.44 -18.52 -4.07
CA LYS A 140 6.33 -19.43 -4.43
C LYS A 140 5.57 -19.96 -3.21
N GLY A 141 6.21 -20.04 -2.04
CA GLY A 141 5.60 -20.43 -0.76
C GLY A 141 4.60 -19.43 -0.18
N LEU A 142 4.67 -18.13 -0.53
CA LEU A 142 3.75 -17.11 -0.03
C LEU A 142 2.48 -16.96 -0.91
N LEU A 143 2.60 -17.34 -2.19
CA LEU A 143 1.50 -17.36 -3.17
C LEU A 143 0.71 -18.66 -3.14
N SER A 144 1.29 -19.75 -2.60
CA SER A 144 0.55 -20.96 -2.27
C SER A 144 -0.11 -20.74 -0.92
N GLY A 145 -1.43 -20.54 -0.92
CA GLY A 145 -2.21 -20.48 0.32
C GLY A 145 -1.93 -21.70 1.22
N PRO A 146 -2.28 -21.62 2.52
CA PRO A 146 -1.99 -22.71 3.46
C PRO A 146 -2.51 -24.04 2.91
N PRO A 147 -1.74 -25.14 3.01
CA PRO A 147 -2.14 -26.42 2.50
C PRO A 147 -3.49 -26.80 3.10
N VAL A 148 -4.44 -27.21 2.25
CA VAL A 148 -5.73 -27.74 2.68
C VAL A 148 -5.43 -29.06 3.40
N GLU A 149 -5.40 -29.03 4.73
CA GLU A 149 -5.42 -30.25 5.53
C GLU A 149 -6.68 -31.02 5.15
N LYS A 150 -6.49 -32.13 4.43
CA LYS A 150 -7.54 -33.13 4.28
C LYS A 150 -7.76 -33.74 5.66
N GLN A 151 -8.85 -33.34 6.32
CA GLN A 151 -9.44 -34.12 7.40
C GLN A 151 -9.83 -35.48 6.82
N ASN A 152 -8.99 -36.49 7.04
CA ASN A 152 -9.42 -37.87 6.95
C ASN A 152 -9.87 -38.32 8.34
N GLN A 153 -11.00 -39.03 8.32
CA GLN A 153 -11.82 -39.55 9.40
C GLN A 153 -11.05 -40.42 10.39
#